data_AF-A0A955XDK4-F1
#
_entry.id   AF-A0A955XDK4-F1
#
_cell.length_a   1.000
_cell.length_b   1.000
_cell.length_c   1.000
_cell.angle_alpha   90.00
_cell.angle_beta   90.00
_cell.angle_gamma   90.00
#
_symmetry.space_group_name_H-M   'P 1'
#
loop_
_entity.id
_entity.type
_entity.pdbx_description
1 polymer ?
#
loop_
_entity_poly.entity_id
_entity_poly.type
_entity_poly.pdbx_seq_one_letter_code
_entity_poly.pdbx_strand_id
1 'polypeptide(L)'
;MALCLLAALPGAPTPTIGVAPSPWSAALAAQLARELPGAVVAEDPDLWVHLRRAEPGLALRVVDRRGAEVLARHIEVEGERPALRVAVLLVVEVHRRW
;
A
#
# COMPACT_ATOMS: atom_id res chain seq x y z
N MET A 1 7.48 -29.34 22.25
CA MET A 1 7.41 -28.43 21.07
C MET A 1 6.19 -27.54 21.24
N ALA A 2 6.38 -26.32 21.71
CA ALA A 2 5.29 -25.35 21.85
C ALA A 2 5.32 -24.42 20.63
N LEU A 3 4.28 -24.47 19.80
CA LEU A 3 4.00 -23.46 18.79
C LEU A 3 3.53 -22.20 19.52
N CYS A 4 4.35 -21.16 19.54
CA CYS A 4 3.90 -19.82 19.90
C CYS A 4 2.99 -19.31 18.77
N LEU A 5 1.68 -19.43 18.95
CA LEU A 5 0.73 -18.56 18.26
C LEU A 5 1.05 -17.12 18.69
N LEU A 6 1.61 -16.33 17.77
CA LEU A 6 1.60 -14.87 17.87
C LEU A 6 0.15 -14.40 17.72
N ALA A 7 -0.58 -14.40 18.83
CA ALA A 7 -1.80 -13.62 18.93
C ALA A 7 -1.42 -12.14 18.75
N ALA A 8 -2.02 -11.49 17.75
CA ALA A 8 -1.96 -10.05 17.60
C ALA A 8 -2.43 -9.41 18.93
N LEU A 9 -1.54 -8.66 19.58
CA LEU A 9 -1.86 -7.94 20.81
C LEU A 9 -2.99 -6.94 20.50
N PRO A 10 -4.14 -6.98 21.21
CA PRO A 10 -5.13 -5.92 21.09
C PRO A 10 -4.51 -4.63 21.65
N GLY A 11 -4.16 -3.69 20.76
CA GLY A 11 -3.61 -2.39 21.15
C GLY A 11 -2.45 -1.88 20.30
N ALA A 12 -1.88 -2.67 19.39
CA ALA A 12 -0.96 -2.11 18.40
C ALA A 12 -1.77 -1.32 17.35
N PRO A 13 -1.46 -0.04 17.09
CA PRO A 13 -2.16 0.73 16.08
C PRO A 13 -1.92 0.09 14.70
N THR A 14 -3.01 -0.24 14.00
CA THR A 14 -2.94 -0.69 12.61
C THR A 14 -2.29 0.41 11.77
N PRO A 15 -1.27 0.10 10.94
CA PRO A 15 -0.66 1.12 10.12
C PRO A 15 -1.69 1.76 9.20
N THR A 16 -1.61 3.07 9.10
CA THR A 16 -2.46 3.88 8.25
C THR A 16 -1.75 4.20 6.93
N ILE A 17 -2.54 4.34 5.87
CA ILE A 17 -2.05 4.49 4.50
C ILE A 17 -2.60 5.78 3.91
N GLY A 18 -1.70 6.62 3.41
CA GLY A 18 -2.03 7.74 2.53
C GLY A 18 -1.65 7.41 1.09
N VAL A 19 -2.39 8.00 0.15
CA VAL A 19 -2.11 7.88 -1.28
C VAL A 19 -1.69 9.24 -1.80
N ALA A 20 -0.45 9.33 -2.27
CA ALA A 20 0.08 10.57 -2.84
C ALA A 20 -0.67 10.95 -4.14
N PRO A 21 -0.74 12.25 -4.49
CA PRO A 21 -1.41 12.72 -5.70
C PRO A 21 -0.82 12.12 -6.99
N SER A 22 -1.69 11.60 -7.86
CA SER A 22 -1.38 11.01 -9.17
C SER A 22 -2.68 10.83 -9.97
N PRO A 23 -2.62 10.57 -11.28
CA PRO A 23 -3.81 10.26 -12.08
C PRO A 23 -4.64 9.07 -11.56
N TRP A 24 -4.02 8.15 -10.80
CA TRP A 24 -4.66 6.93 -10.32
C TRP A 24 -4.99 6.94 -8.83
N SER A 25 -4.76 8.05 -8.12
CA SER A 25 -4.87 8.09 -6.66
C SER A 25 -6.26 7.75 -6.16
N ALA A 26 -7.31 8.26 -6.83
CA ALA A 26 -8.69 7.95 -6.46
C ALA A 26 -9.03 6.46 -6.66
N ALA A 27 -8.59 5.87 -7.78
CA ALA A 27 -8.83 4.46 -8.08
C ALA A 27 -8.06 3.53 -7.12
N LEU A 28 -6.83 3.89 -6.77
CA LEU A 28 -6.00 3.18 -5.80
C LEU A 28 -6.61 3.27 -4.40
N ALA A 29 -6.93 4.47 -3.92
CA ALA A 29 -7.52 4.69 -2.60
C ALA A 29 -8.84 3.94 -2.43
N ALA A 30 -9.72 3.96 -3.45
CA ALA A 30 -10.98 3.23 -3.42
C ALA A 30 -10.83 1.70 -3.44
N GLN A 31 -9.75 1.17 -4.02
CA GLN A 31 -9.44 -0.27 -3.96
C GLN A 31 -8.84 -0.63 -2.60
N LEU A 32 -7.88 0.15 -2.10
CA LEU A 32 -7.28 -0.06 -0.78
C LEU A 32 -8.31 0.02 0.35
N ALA A 33 -9.25 0.96 0.31
CA ALA A 33 -10.31 1.06 1.31
C ALA A 33 -11.25 -0.16 1.36
N ARG A 34 -11.38 -0.89 0.24
CA ARG A 34 -12.14 -2.16 0.18
C ARG A 34 -11.34 -3.33 0.74
N GLU A 35 -10.05 -3.39 0.46
CA GLU A 35 -9.16 -4.48 0.92
C GLU A 35 -8.70 -4.31 2.38
N LEU A 36 -8.59 -3.06 2.85
CA LEU A 36 -8.15 -2.67 4.18
C LEU A 36 -9.11 -1.62 4.78
N PRO A 37 -10.30 -2.04 5.24
CA PRO A 37 -11.27 -1.13 5.81
C PRO A 37 -10.69 -0.36 7.01
N GLY A 38 -10.75 0.97 6.97
CA GLY A 38 -10.26 1.85 8.04
C GLY A 38 -8.75 2.10 8.07
N ALA A 39 -7.96 1.50 7.17
CA ALA A 39 -6.52 1.76 7.10
C ALA A 39 -6.19 3.00 6.25
N VAL A 40 -7.04 3.38 5.30
CA VAL A 40 -6.77 4.50 4.39
C VAL A 40 -7.24 5.81 5.03
N VAL A 41 -6.32 6.76 5.21
CA VAL A 41 -6.59 8.07 5.85
C VAL A 41 -5.95 9.21 5.06
N ALA A 42 -6.53 10.41 5.18
CA ALA A 42 -6.05 11.60 4.46
C ALA A 42 -4.99 12.39 5.25
N GLU A 43 -4.97 12.27 6.58
CA GLU A 43 -4.12 13.07 7.46
C GLU A 43 -3.13 12.17 8.22
N ASP A 44 -1.84 12.53 8.17
CA ASP A 44 -0.70 11.90 8.86
C ASP A 44 -0.63 10.35 8.86
N PRO A 45 -0.50 9.71 7.68
CA PRO A 45 -0.44 8.26 7.58
C PRO A 45 0.93 7.69 7.96
N ASP A 46 0.94 6.44 8.44
CA ASP A 46 2.19 5.70 8.71
C ASP A 46 2.96 5.36 7.43
N LEU A 47 2.24 5.13 6.33
CA LEU A 47 2.76 4.77 5.02
C LEU A 47 2.20 5.67 3.92
N TRP A 48 3.04 6.15 3.03
CA TRP A 48 2.66 6.89 1.82
C TRP A 48 2.87 6.04 0.56
N VAL A 49 1.81 5.90 -0.23
CA VAL A 49 1.83 5.18 -1.51
C VAL A 49 1.95 6.18 -2.65
N HIS A 50 3.02 6.04 -3.43
CA HIS A 50 3.27 6.82 -4.63
C HIS A 50 3.13 5.94 -5.87
N LEU A 51 2.28 6.37 -6.80
CA LEU A 51 2.14 5.77 -8.13
C LEU A 51 2.54 6.78 -9.18
N ARG A 52 3.37 6.33 -10.13
CA ARG A 52 3.72 7.10 -11.33
C ARG A 52 3.63 6.21 -12.57
N ARG A 53 3.40 6.82 -13.73
CA ARG A 53 3.47 6.14 -15.02
C ARG A 53 4.90 5.65 -15.26
N ALA A 54 5.06 4.44 -15.77
CA ALA A 54 6.34 3.92 -16.24
C ALA A 54 6.04 3.03 -17.44
N GLU A 55 6.49 3.37 -18.65
CA GLU A 55 6.10 2.59 -19.83
C GLU A 55 7.09 1.44 -20.09
N PRO A 56 6.62 0.18 -20.20
CA PRO A 56 5.23 -0.28 -20.01
C PRO A 56 4.84 -0.46 -18.52
N GLY A 57 3.62 -0.01 -18.14
CA GLY A 57 3.05 -0.21 -16.80
C GLY A 57 3.10 0.96 -15.80
N LEU A 58 3.39 0.64 -14.53
CA LEU A 58 3.36 1.58 -13.39
C LEU A 58 4.58 1.38 -12.48
N ALA A 59 5.13 2.47 -11.96
CA ALA A 59 6.10 2.42 -10.87
C ALA A 59 5.40 2.76 -9.55
N LEU A 60 5.53 1.82 -8.60
CA LEU A 60 5.00 1.89 -7.25
C LEU A 60 6.16 2.14 -6.28
N ARG A 61 5.96 3.08 -5.36
CA ARG A 61 6.83 3.30 -4.22
C ARG A 61 6.00 3.45 -2.96
N VAL A 62 6.40 2.80 -1.87
CA VAL A 62 5.82 2.96 -0.54
C VAL A 62 6.92 3.45 0.38
N VAL A 63 6.67 4.57 1.05
CA VAL A 63 7.59 5.16 2.02
C VAL A 63 6.92 5.23 3.39
N ASP A 64 7.69 5.11 4.46
CA ASP A 64 7.17 5.34 5.80
C ASP A 64 7.06 6.83 6.12
N ARG A 65 6.50 7.16 7.29
CA ARG A 65 6.39 8.54 7.80
C ARG A 65 7.73 9.28 7.96
N ARG A 66 8.86 8.57 8.01
CA ARG A 66 10.21 9.14 8.11
C ARG A 66 10.85 9.36 6.73
N GLY A 67 10.13 8.99 5.66
CA GLY A 67 10.61 9.04 4.28
C GLY A 67 11.50 7.86 3.90
N ALA A 68 11.63 6.83 4.75
CA ALA A 68 12.36 5.63 4.42
C ALA A 68 11.57 4.78 3.42
N GLU A 69 12.25 4.23 2.43
CA GLU A 69 11.61 3.39 1.43
C GLU A 69 11.34 2.00 1.99
N VAL A 70 10.06 1.61 2.00
CA VAL A 70 9.61 0.28 2.41
C VAL A 70 9.48 -0.64 1.19
N LEU A 71 9.07 -0.08 0.05
CA LEU A 71 8.92 -0.81 -1.21
C LEU A 71 9.19 0.12 -2.40
N ALA A 72 9.98 -0.35 -3.38
CA ALA A 72 10.02 0.22 -4.72
C ALA A 72 9.98 -0.89 -5.77
N ARG A 73 8.96 -0.85 -6.64
CA ARG A 73 8.74 -1.85 -7.68
C ARG A 73 8.19 -1.21 -8.95
N HIS A 74 8.68 -1.70 -10.08
CA HIS A 74 8.05 -1.50 -11.38
C HIS A 74 7.12 -2.68 -11.65
N ILE A 75 5.88 -2.38 -12.01
CA ILE A 75 4.82 -3.32 -12.34
C ILE A 75 4.69 -3.31 -13.87
N GLU A 76 5.29 -4.31 -14.52
CA GLU A 76 5.27 -4.50 -15.97
C GLU A 76 4.07 -5.35 -16.38
N VAL A 77 2.87 -4.80 -16.23
CA VAL A 77 1.63 -5.46 -16.64
C VAL A 77 0.93 -4.63 -17.69
N GLU A 78 0.43 -5.30 -18.74
CA GLU A 78 -0.34 -4.67 -19.79
C GLU A 78 -1.71 -4.20 -19.26
N GLY A 79 -2.03 -2.94 -19.52
CA GLY A 79 -3.27 -2.31 -19.09
C GLY A 79 -3.20 -1.69 -17.69
N GLU A 80 -3.82 -0.53 -17.57
CA GLU A 80 -3.86 0.26 -16.34
C GLU A 80 -4.53 -0.50 -15.18
N ARG A 81 -5.68 -1.12 -15.44
CA ARG A 81 -6.49 -1.76 -14.40
C ARG A 81 -5.79 -2.99 -13.77
N PRO A 82 -5.19 -3.91 -14.55
CA PRO A 82 -4.33 -4.95 -14.00
C PRO A 82 -3.14 -4.42 -13.21
N ALA A 83 -2.43 -3.40 -13.73
CA ALA A 83 -1.28 -2.81 -13.04
C ALA A 83 -1.67 -2.20 -11.69
N LEU A 84 -2.82 -1.51 -11.62
CA LEU A 84 -3.37 -1.00 -10.36
C LEU A 84 -3.74 -2.10 -9.37
N ARG A 85 -4.32 -3.20 -9.86
CA ARG A 85 -4.67 -4.34 -8.99
C ARG A 85 -3.42 -4.96 -8.37
N VAL A 86 -2.34 -5.10 -9.13
CA VAL A 86 -1.05 -5.55 -8.59
C VAL A 86 -0.49 -4.54 -7.59
N ALA A 87 -0.59 -3.24 -7.87
CA ALA A 87 -0.14 -2.21 -6.95
C ALA A 87 -0.86 -2.29 -5.59
N VAL A 88 -2.18 -2.47 -5.61
CA VAL A 88 -3.00 -2.67 -4.40
C VAL A 88 -2.52 -3.90 -3.62
N LEU A 89 -2.35 -5.04 -4.28
CA LEU A 89 -1.89 -6.27 -3.63
C LEU A 89 -0.53 -6.10 -2.95
N LEU A 90 0.41 -5.40 -3.61
CA LEU A 90 1.72 -5.12 -3.04
C LEU A 90 1.64 -4.21 -1.81
N VAL A 91 0.78 -3.18 -1.83
CA VAL A 91 0.56 -2.29 -0.67
C VAL A 91 -0.10 -3.04 0.49
N VAL A 92 -1.09 -3.88 0.20
CA VAL A 92 -1.75 -4.74 1.21
C VAL A 92 -0.75 -5.68 1.88
N GLU A 93 0.16 -6.25 1.10
CA GLU A 93 1.21 -7.12 1.64
C GLU A 93 2.20 -6.35 2.52
N VAL A 94 2.59 -5.13 2.11
CA VAL A 94 3.43 -4.25 2.94
C VAL A 94 2.72 -3.94 4.26
N HIS A 95 1.45 -3.54 4.20
CA HIS A 95 0.63 -3.21 5.37
C HIS A 95 0.55 -4.35 6.39
N ARG A 96 0.41 -5.60 5.92
CA ARG A 96 0.31 -6.79 6.77
C ARG A 96 1.62 -7.22 7.42
N ARG A 97 2.76 -6.81 6.88
CA ARG A 97 4.11 -7.21 7.36
C ARG A 97 4.77 -6.16 8.26
N TRP A 98 4.20 -4.96 8.30
CA TRP A 98 4.69 -3.84 9.07
C TRP A 98 4.21 -3.92 10.51
#